data_AF-A0AAU2J9D7-F1
#
_entry.id   AF-A0AAU2J9D7-F1
#
_cell.length_a   1.000
_cell.length_b   1.000
_cell.length_c   1.000
_cell.angle_alpha   90.00
_cell.angle_beta   90.00
_cell.angle_gamma   90.00
#
_symmetry.space_group_name_H-M   'P 1'
#
loop_
_entity.id
_entity.type
_entity.pdbx_description
1 polymer ?
#
loop_
_entity_poly.entity_id
_entity_poly.type
_entity_poly.pdbx_seq_one_letter_code
_entity_poly.pdbx_strand_id
1 'polypeptide(L)'
;MDETHRDRDAEGRARNARPRDGLGRPLPYGTPGVERQPEGVIRSPDETLREAQRLLDAGMPFHAHEVFEDAWKSGPEEERELWRGLAQLAVGLTHTARGNTTGGARLLRRGASALEECARSGGFVEPGEFGDAVPYGIGVGGLIDWAQELAGRVETADGPAAGAQPVDAAEEAPCLRPERR
;
A
#
# COMPACT_ATOMS: atom_id res chain seq x y z
N MET A 1 8.37 -38.28 5.62
CA MET A 1 9.12 -37.23 6.34
C MET A 1 9.99 -36.57 5.32
N ASP A 2 9.59 -35.40 4.83
CA ASP A 2 10.45 -34.55 4.01
C ASP A 2 10.41 -33.18 4.69
N GLU A 3 11.35 -33.00 5.62
CA GLU A 3 11.46 -31.81 6.45
C GLU A 3 11.91 -30.65 5.57
N THR A 4 11.02 -29.67 5.42
CA THR A 4 11.30 -28.38 4.82
C THR A 4 12.50 -27.74 5.51
N HIS A 5 13.70 -27.94 4.96
CA HIS A 5 14.91 -27.25 5.39
C HIS A 5 14.75 -25.78 5.01
N ARG A 6 14.20 -24.98 5.94
CA ARG A 6 14.03 -23.53 5.76
C ARG A 6 15.40 -22.96 5.39
N ASP A 7 15.47 -22.35 4.22
CA ASP A 7 16.68 -21.69 3.76
C ASP A 7 17.07 -20.62 4.80
N ARG A 8 18.32 -20.65 5.25
CA ARG A 8 18.82 -19.80 6.34
C ARG A 8 20.13 -19.16 5.89
N ASP A 9 20.34 -17.89 6.24
CA ASP A 9 21.66 -17.25 6.05
C ASP A 9 22.69 -17.82 7.04
N ALA A 10 23.95 -17.37 6.90
CA ALA A 10 25.06 -17.77 7.77
C ALA A 10 24.83 -17.41 9.25
N GLU A 11 23.86 -16.53 9.53
CA GLU A 11 23.45 -16.09 10.87
C GLU A 11 22.18 -16.81 11.35
N GLY A 12 21.68 -17.80 10.60
CA GLY A 12 20.54 -18.63 10.96
C GLY A 12 19.17 -17.97 10.75
N ARG A 13 19.11 -16.78 10.12
CA ARG A 13 17.84 -16.12 9.78
C ARG A 13 17.25 -16.77 8.56
N ALA A 14 15.94 -17.01 8.57
CA ALA A 14 15.24 -17.56 7.41
C ALA A 14 15.44 -16.65 6.20
N ARG A 15 16.24 -17.10 5.23
CA ARG A 15 16.31 -16.46 3.92
C ARG A 15 15.02 -16.80 3.21
N ASN A 16 14.22 -15.78 2.93
CA ASN A 16 13.00 -15.94 2.18
C ASN A 16 13.36 -16.06 0.68
N ALA A 17 14.14 -17.09 0.31
CA ALA A 17 14.64 -17.31 -1.06
C ALA A 17 13.56 -17.85 -2.01
N ARG A 18 12.36 -18.14 -1.50
CA ARG A 18 11.26 -18.58 -2.34
C ARG A 18 10.78 -17.38 -3.18
N PRO A 19 10.76 -17.50 -4.53
CA PRO A 19 10.31 -16.42 -5.41
C PRO A 19 8.87 -16.02 -5.09
N ARG A 20 8.51 -14.76 -5.36
CA ARG A 20 7.18 -14.20 -5.08
C ARG A 20 6.63 -13.47 -6.30
N ASP A 21 5.31 -13.36 -6.40
CA ASP A 21 4.68 -12.52 -7.43
C ASP A 21 4.65 -11.03 -7.03
N GLY A 22 4.09 -10.16 -7.88
CA GLY A 22 3.96 -8.72 -7.62
C GLY A 22 3.09 -8.39 -6.40
N LEU A 23 2.23 -9.33 -5.99
CA LEU A 23 1.46 -9.26 -4.76
C LEU A 23 2.19 -9.91 -3.59
N GLY A 24 3.44 -10.35 -3.69
CA GLY A 24 4.21 -10.97 -2.60
C GLY A 24 3.77 -12.40 -2.23
N ARG A 25 2.91 -13.07 -3.00
CA ARG A 25 2.53 -14.48 -2.78
C ARG A 25 3.67 -15.40 -3.21
N PRO A 26 3.97 -16.46 -2.47
CA PRO A 26 5.07 -17.35 -2.81
C PRO A 26 4.79 -18.19 -4.06
N LEU A 27 5.73 -18.21 -4.99
CA LEU A 27 5.68 -18.94 -6.25
C LEU A 27 6.37 -20.32 -6.12
N PRO A 28 6.13 -21.27 -7.05
CA PRO A 28 6.93 -22.48 -7.16
C PRO A 28 8.43 -22.17 -7.34
N TYR A 29 9.29 -23.05 -6.86
CA TYR A 29 10.73 -22.93 -7.11
C TYR A 29 11.02 -23.06 -8.62
N GLY A 30 11.98 -22.29 -9.11
CA GLY A 30 12.32 -22.22 -10.54
C GLY A 30 11.47 -21.24 -11.36
N THR A 31 10.38 -20.71 -10.79
CA THR A 31 9.64 -19.60 -11.38
C THR A 31 10.37 -18.28 -11.09
N PRO A 32 10.57 -17.40 -12.09
CA PRO A 32 11.05 -16.05 -11.85
C PRO A 32 10.10 -15.31 -10.91
N GLY A 33 10.63 -14.81 -9.79
CA GLY A 33 9.90 -13.94 -8.88
C GLY A 33 10.11 -12.47 -9.22
N VAL A 34 9.25 -11.63 -8.65
CA VAL A 34 9.46 -10.19 -8.60
C VAL A 34 10.33 -9.88 -7.38
N GLU A 35 11.38 -9.09 -7.60
CA GLU A 35 12.29 -8.64 -6.54
C GLU A 35 11.58 -7.61 -5.65
N ARG A 36 11.77 -7.71 -4.34
CA ARG A 36 11.21 -6.75 -3.38
C ARG A 36 11.86 -5.38 -3.57
N GLN A 37 11.20 -4.33 -3.07
CA GLN A 37 11.85 -3.03 -3.04
C GLN A 37 13.09 -3.09 -2.13
N PRO A 38 14.20 -2.41 -2.52
CA PRO A 38 15.36 -2.30 -1.65
C PRO A 38 14.95 -1.58 -0.35
N GLU A 39 15.24 -2.19 0.79
CA GLU A 39 14.91 -1.64 2.11
C GLU A 39 15.82 -0.46 2.47
N GLY A 40 15.27 0.55 3.14
CA GLY A 40 16.04 1.66 3.68
C GLY A 40 16.50 2.68 2.64
N VAL A 41 15.85 2.72 1.47
CA VAL A 41 16.15 3.72 0.45
C VAL A 41 15.46 5.04 0.81
N ILE A 42 16.27 6.03 1.15
CA ILE A 42 15.79 7.40 1.43
C ILE A 42 15.42 8.05 0.10
N ARG A 43 14.16 8.45 -0.03
CA ARG A 43 13.60 9.17 -1.19
C ARG A 43 13.02 10.50 -0.76
N SER A 44 13.06 11.51 -1.63
CA SER A 44 12.24 12.70 -1.43
C SER A 44 10.74 12.35 -1.52
N PRO A 45 9.83 13.16 -0.92
CA PRO A 45 8.39 12.95 -1.05
C PRO A 45 7.91 12.78 -2.50
N ASP A 46 8.43 13.58 -3.43
CA ASP A 46 8.13 13.49 -4.86
C ASP A 46 8.61 12.19 -5.52
N GLU A 47 9.77 11.67 -5.13
CA GLU A 47 10.27 10.38 -5.61
C GLU A 47 9.47 9.22 -5.02
N THR A 48 9.15 9.28 -3.73
CA THR A 48 8.30 8.29 -3.04
C THR A 48 6.95 8.17 -3.74
N LEU A 49 6.28 9.30 -4.00
CA LEU A 49 4.96 9.31 -4.63
C LEU A 49 5.00 8.84 -6.08
N ARG A 50 6.00 9.27 -6.87
CA ARG A 50 6.15 8.80 -8.27
C ARG A 50 6.41 7.30 -8.35
N GLU A 51 7.31 6.78 -7.52
CA GLU A 51 7.62 5.35 -7.52
C GLU A 51 6.45 4.52 -7.01
N ALA A 52 5.78 4.97 -5.94
CA ALA A 52 4.60 4.29 -5.43
C ALA A 52 3.45 4.27 -6.46
N GLN A 53 3.18 5.38 -7.16
CA GLN A 53 2.18 5.42 -8.22
C GLN A 53 2.51 4.42 -9.33
N ARG A 54 3.77 4.44 -9.83
CA ARG A 54 4.22 3.51 -10.88
C ARG A 54 4.01 2.05 -10.48
N LEU A 55 4.23 1.71 -9.21
CA LEU A 55 4.02 0.37 -8.67
C LEU A 55 2.54 0.02 -8.51
N LEU A 56 1.71 0.96 -8.07
CA LEU A 56 0.26 0.78 -8.00
C LEU A 56 -0.33 0.53 -9.39
N ASP A 57 0.02 1.36 -10.38
CA ASP A 57 -0.41 1.22 -11.77
C ASP A 57 0.02 -0.13 -12.39
N ALA A 58 1.15 -0.68 -11.93
CA ALA A 58 1.65 -1.99 -12.35
C ALA A 58 0.99 -3.16 -11.58
N GLY A 59 -0.01 -2.92 -10.73
CA GLY A 59 -0.65 -3.96 -9.92
C GLY A 59 0.26 -4.52 -8.83
N MET A 60 1.23 -3.73 -8.35
CA MET A 60 2.21 -4.11 -7.32
C MET A 60 2.02 -3.33 -6.00
N PRO A 61 0.82 -3.35 -5.38
CA PRO A 61 0.53 -2.58 -4.17
C PRO A 61 1.38 -3.01 -2.96
N PHE A 62 1.88 -4.25 -2.92
CA PHE A 62 2.79 -4.69 -1.85
C PHE A 62 4.13 -3.95 -1.92
N HIS A 63 4.63 -3.71 -3.13
CA HIS A 63 5.87 -2.98 -3.34
C HIS A 63 5.67 -1.48 -3.07
N ALA A 64 4.51 -0.93 -3.47
CA ALA A 64 4.15 0.44 -3.11
C ALA A 64 4.06 0.63 -1.59
N HIS A 65 3.54 -0.36 -0.86
CA HIS A 65 3.55 -0.37 0.61
C HIS A 65 4.96 -0.27 1.18
N GLU A 66 5.92 -1.03 0.64
CA GLU A 66 7.33 -0.97 1.07
C GLU A 66 7.93 0.43 0.87
N VAL A 67 7.63 1.08 -0.27
CA VAL A 67 8.07 2.46 -0.56
C VAL A 67 7.52 3.46 0.47
N PHE A 68 6.23 3.37 0.81
CA PHE A 68 5.64 4.24 1.83
C PHE A 68 6.13 3.91 3.25
N GLU A 69 6.42 2.64 3.55
CA GLU A 69 6.95 2.23 4.84
C GLU A 69 8.37 2.79 5.06
N ASP A 70 9.21 2.80 4.03
CA ASP A 70 10.52 3.47 4.08
C ASP A 70 10.35 4.96 4.40
N ALA A 71 9.48 5.67 3.68
CA ALA A 71 9.19 7.08 3.94
C ALA A 71 8.64 7.33 5.36
N TRP A 72 7.81 6.43 5.89
CA TRP A 72 7.31 6.50 7.25
C TRP A 72 8.42 6.33 8.31
N LYS A 73 9.42 5.48 8.04
CA LYS A 73 10.52 5.18 8.97
C LYS A 73 11.63 6.22 8.91
N SER A 74 11.89 6.81 7.74
CA SER A 74 13.00 7.75 7.53
C SER A 74 12.58 9.22 7.48
N GLY A 75 11.29 9.51 7.31
CA GLY A 75 10.77 10.87 7.15
C GLY A 75 10.63 11.64 8.46
N PRO A 76 10.29 12.95 8.37
CA PRO A 76 10.02 13.80 9.54
C PRO A 76 8.87 13.25 10.40
N GLU A 77 8.89 13.56 11.70
CA GLU A 77 7.87 13.06 12.63
C GLU A 77 6.47 13.59 12.28
N GLU A 78 6.42 14.84 11.82
CA GLU A 78 5.20 15.55 11.43
C GLU A 78 4.46 14.82 10.31
N GLU A 79 5.17 14.14 9.42
CA GLU A 79 4.62 13.45 8.26
C GLU A 79 4.31 11.97 8.50
N ARG A 80 4.63 11.42 9.68
CA ARG A 80 4.51 9.97 9.91
C ARG A 80 3.12 9.43 9.63
N GLU A 81 2.08 10.13 10.04
CA GLU A 81 0.70 9.65 9.86
C GLU A 81 0.27 9.68 8.39
N LEU A 82 0.78 10.61 7.58
CA LEU A 82 0.57 10.59 6.12
C LEU A 82 1.17 9.33 5.50
N TRP A 83 2.47 9.09 5.71
CA TRP A 83 3.17 7.96 5.12
C TRP A 83 2.64 6.62 5.62
N ARG A 84 2.29 6.55 6.91
CA ARG A 84 1.63 5.38 7.50
C ARG A 84 0.25 5.13 6.91
N GLY A 85 -0.55 6.18 6.69
CA GLY A 85 -1.87 6.08 6.05
C GLY A 85 -1.76 5.50 4.64
N LEU A 86 -0.87 6.07 3.82
CA LEU A 86 -0.59 5.58 2.46
C LEU A 86 -0.08 4.13 2.44
N ALA A 87 0.83 3.78 3.35
CA ALA A 87 1.31 2.41 3.50
C ALA A 87 0.16 1.43 3.84
N GLN A 88 -0.79 1.85 4.68
CA GLN A 88 -1.97 1.06 5.05
C GLN A 88 -2.94 0.87 3.88
N LEU A 89 -3.16 1.92 3.09
CA LEU A 89 -3.97 1.83 1.87
C LEU A 89 -3.40 0.80 0.88
N ALA A 90 -2.09 0.89 0.61
CA ALA A 90 -1.41 -0.02 -0.31
C ALA A 90 -1.44 -1.49 0.18
N VAL A 91 -1.19 -1.76 1.46
CA VAL A 91 -1.30 -3.13 1.98
C VAL A 91 -2.76 -3.59 2.08
N GLY A 92 -3.71 -2.68 2.29
CA GLY A 92 -5.14 -2.96 2.20
C GLY A 92 -5.54 -3.48 0.82
N LEU A 93 -5.13 -2.78 -0.24
CA LEU A 93 -5.31 -3.21 -1.64
C LEU A 93 -4.58 -4.53 -1.93
N THR A 94 -3.40 -4.75 -1.35
CA THR A 94 -2.71 -6.04 -1.46
C THR A 94 -3.54 -7.19 -0.89
N HIS A 95 -4.19 -6.98 0.26
CA HIS A 95 -5.02 -7.99 0.90
C HIS A 95 -6.30 -8.27 0.12
N THR A 96 -6.99 -7.23 -0.38
CA THR A 96 -8.18 -7.42 -1.22
C THR A 96 -7.83 -8.15 -2.52
N ALA A 97 -6.72 -7.80 -3.18
CA ALA A 97 -6.24 -8.48 -4.38
C ALA A 97 -5.75 -9.92 -4.15
N ARG A 98 -5.48 -10.30 -2.89
CA ARG A 98 -5.19 -11.69 -2.50
C ARG A 98 -6.44 -12.47 -2.08
N GLY A 99 -7.63 -11.86 -2.12
CA GLY A 99 -8.89 -12.47 -1.67
C GLY A 99 -9.09 -12.44 -0.15
N ASN A 100 -8.26 -11.70 0.60
CA ASN A 100 -8.52 -11.41 2.01
C ASN A 100 -9.30 -10.09 2.12
N THR A 101 -10.55 -10.15 1.70
CA THR A 101 -11.53 -9.03 1.65
C THR A 101 -11.72 -8.40 3.03
N THR A 102 -12.02 -9.18 4.06
CA THR A 102 -12.24 -8.69 5.44
C THR A 102 -10.99 -7.97 5.98
N GLY A 103 -9.81 -8.59 5.84
CA GLY A 103 -8.56 -8.00 6.29
C GLY A 103 -8.18 -6.75 5.47
N GLY A 104 -8.40 -6.79 4.17
CA GLY A 104 -8.15 -5.69 3.24
C GLY A 104 -9.04 -4.48 3.53
N ALA A 105 -10.35 -4.67 3.66
CA ALA A 105 -11.31 -3.61 4.01
C ALA A 105 -10.97 -2.95 5.34
N ARG A 106 -10.58 -3.73 6.36
CA ARG A 106 -10.13 -3.19 7.64
C ARG A 106 -8.89 -2.29 7.50
N LEU A 107 -7.92 -2.68 6.68
CA LEU A 107 -6.70 -1.90 6.46
C LEU A 107 -6.96 -0.63 5.64
N LEU A 108 -7.81 -0.72 4.61
CA LEU A 108 -8.24 0.44 3.81
C LEU A 108 -8.89 1.51 4.70
N ARG A 109 -9.85 1.11 5.54
CA ARG A 109 -10.51 2.05 6.47
C ARG A 109 -9.55 2.66 7.48
N ARG A 110 -8.61 1.86 8.00
CA ARG A 110 -7.60 2.35 8.93
C ARG A 110 -6.68 3.39 8.28
N GLY A 111 -6.26 3.14 7.03
CA GLY A 111 -5.47 4.08 6.25
C GLY A 111 -6.24 5.38 5.99
N ALA A 112 -7.52 5.28 5.62
CA ALA A 112 -8.40 6.44 5.46
C ALA A 112 -8.50 7.29 6.74
N SER A 113 -8.74 6.66 7.90
CA SER A 113 -8.79 7.36 9.18
C SER A 113 -7.46 8.05 9.54
N ALA A 114 -6.32 7.44 9.22
CA ALA A 114 -5.01 8.08 9.43
C ALA A 114 -4.82 9.32 8.54
N LEU A 115 -5.28 9.26 7.29
CA LEU A 115 -5.27 10.40 6.38
C LEU A 115 -6.22 11.53 6.83
N GLU A 116 -7.40 11.20 7.34
CA GLU A 116 -8.33 12.17 7.94
C GLU A 116 -7.72 12.87 9.17
N GLU A 117 -7.02 12.13 10.02
CA GLU A 117 -6.35 12.67 11.20
C GLU A 117 -5.19 13.59 10.83
N CYS A 118 -4.39 13.18 9.85
CA CYS A 118 -3.35 13.99 9.21
C CYS A 118 -3.92 15.30 8.64
N ALA A 119 -5.00 15.25 7.86
CA ALA A 119 -5.61 16.45 7.28
C ALA A 119 -6.12 17.43 8.36
N ARG A 120 -6.60 16.90 9.49
CA ARG A 120 -7.13 17.70 10.61
C ARG A 120 -6.03 18.34 11.46
N SER A 121 -4.89 17.66 11.62
CA SER A 121 -3.79 18.15 12.46
C SER A 121 -3.01 19.31 11.82
N GLY A 122 -3.11 19.49 10.49
CA GLY A 122 -2.60 20.67 9.78
C GLY A 122 -1.08 20.86 9.84
N GLY A 123 -0.33 19.88 10.33
CA GLY A 123 1.04 20.07 10.86
C GLY A 123 2.16 20.27 9.84
N PHE A 124 1.92 20.16 8.54
CA PHE A 124 2.96 20.22 7.51
C PHE A 124 2.41 20.67 6.16
N VAL A 125 1.31 21.42 6.20
CA VAL A 125 0.54 21.72 5.01
C VAL A 125 0.88 23.10 4.48
N GLU A 126 1.40 23.15 3.26
CA GLU A 126 1.38 24.37 2.46
C GLU A 126 -0.10 24.71 2.14
N PRO A 127 -0.54 25.98 2.27
CA PRO A 127 -1.90 26.35 1.89
C PRO A 127 -2.13 26.03 0.41
N GLY A 128 -3.10 25.15 0.13
CA GLY A 128 -3.57 24.92 -1.23
C GLY A 128 -4.36 26.14 -1.74
N GLU A 129 -4.35 26.35 -3.05
CA GLU A 129 -4.95 27.52 -3.72
C GLU A 129 -6.47 27.67 -3.46
N PHE A 130 -7.14 26.59 -3.03
CA PHE A 130 -8.57 26.54 -2.73
C PHE A 130 -8.90 26.30 -1.25
N GLY A 131 -7.93 26.43 -0.34
CA GLY A 131 -8.14 26.24 1.09
C GLY A 131 -8.15 24.78 1.55
N ASP A 132 -7.99 23.82 0.63
CA ASP A 132 -7.67 22.44 0.98
C ASP A 132 -6.19 22.33 1.31
N ALA A 133 -5.92 21.69 2.43
CA ALA A 133 -4.59 21.39 2.89
C ALA A 133 -4.05 20.16 2.12
N VAL A 134 -3.08 20.34 1.21
CA VAL A 134 -2.62 19.26 0.31
C VAL A 134 -1.10 19.03 0.44
N PRO A 135 -0.63 18.19 1.38
CA PRO A 135 0.78 17.83 1.47
C PRO A 135 1.25 17.22 0.15
N TYR A 136 2.31 17.77 -0.43
CA TYR A 136 2.96 17.21 -1.63
C TYR A 136 2.01 17.01 -2.83
N GLY A 137 0.91 17.77 -2.92
CA GLY A 137 -0.09 17.62 -3.99
C GLY A 137 -0.91 16.32 -3.94
N ILE A 138 -0.90 15.62 -2.79
CA ILE A 138 -1.64 14.36 -2.59
C ILE A 138 -3.14 14.62 -2.50
N GLY A 139 -3.95 13.95 -3.31
CA GLY A 139 -5.42 14.05 -3.28
C GLY A 139 -6.06 13.35 -2.08
N VAL A 140 -5.79 13.80 -0.85
CA VAL A 140 -6.18 13.13 0.40
C VAL A 140 -7.67 12.78 0.45
N GLY A 141 -8.55 13.72 0.11
CA GLY A 141 -10.01 13.48 0.08
C GLY A 141 -10.39 12.35 -0.88
N GLY A 142 -9.87 12.38 -2.10
CA GLY A 142 -10.12 11.32 -3.09
C GLY A 142 -9.58 9.96 -2.66
N LEU A 143 -8.45 9.90 -1.96
CA LEU A 143 -7.91 8.66 -1.42
C LEU A 143 -8.76 8.10 -0.27
N ILE A 144 -9.31 8.95 0.58
CA ILE A 144 -10.23 8.56 1.65
C ILE A 144 -11.50 7.97 1.04
N ASP A 145 -12.12 8.68 0.09
CA ASP A 145 -13.35 8.23 -0.59
C ASP A 145 -13.13 6.89 -1.30
N TRP A 146 -12.06 6.79 -2.09
CA TRP A 146 -11.66 5.54 -2.76
C TRP A 146 -11.52 4.37 -1.77
N ALA A 147 -10.84 4.59 -0.64
CA ALA A 147 -10.59 3.53 0.34
C ALA A 147 -11.88 3.03 0.99
N GLN A 148 -12.82 3.94 1.29
CA GLN A 148 -14.12 3.60 1.87
C GLN A 148 -15.01 2.85 0.87
N GLU A 149 -15.05 3.32 -0.38
CA GLU A 149 -15.82 2.68 -1.47
C GLU A 149 -15.30 1.27 -1.77
N LEU A 150 -13.99 1.10 -1.93
CA LEU A 150 -13.39 -0.21 -2.17
C LEU A 150 -13.65 -1.16 -0.99
N ALA A 151 -13.47 -0.70 0.25
CA ALA A 151 -13.76 -1.50 1.44
C ALA A 151 -15.22 -1.98 1.49
N GLY A 152 -16.18 -1.08 1.19
CA GLY A 152 -17.60 -1.45 1.14
C GLY A 152 -17.93 -2.45 0.02
N ARG A 153 -17.34 -2.27 -1.17
CA ARG A 153 -17.55 -3.17 -2.31
C ARG A 153 -17.04 -4.59 -2.03
N VAL A 154 -15.81 -4.73 -1.52
CA VAL A 154 -15.22 -6.05 -1.29
C VAL A 154 -15.91 -6.82 -0.17
N GLU A 155 -16.43 -6.13 0.86
CA GLU A 155 -17.22 -6.77 1.92
C GLU A 155 -18.60 -7.20 1.42
N THR A 156 -19.25 -6.38 0.57
CA THR A 156 -20.53 -6.74 -0.05
C THR A 156 -20.38 -7.94 -0.98
N ALA A 157 -19.27 -7.99 -1.73
CA ALA A 157 -18.96 -9.08 -2.65
C ALA A 157 -18.58 -10.39 -1.94
N ASP A 158 -18.12 -10.34 -0.69
CA ASP A 158 -17.77 -11.50 0.16
C ASP A 158 -18.98 -12.03 0.98
N GLY A 159 -20.20 -11.73 0.52
CA GLY A 159 -21.42 -12.20 1.16
C GLY A 159 -21.51 -13.73 1.22
N PRO A 160 -22.32 -14.30 2.13
CA PRO A 160 -22.37 -15.75 2.40
C PRO A 160 -22.74 -16.64 1.20
N ALA A 161 -23.19 -16.08 0.08
CA ALA A 161 -23.49 -16.78 -1.17
C ALA A 161 -22.39 -16.64 -2.25
N ALA A 162 -21.49 -15.67 -2.12
CA ALA A 162 -20.45 -15.34 -3.10
C ALA A 162 -19.12 -15.32 -2.34
N GLY A 163 -18.36 -16.42 -2.37
CA GLY A 163 -17.07 -16.47 -1.68
C GLY A 163 -16.12 -15.36 -2.16
N ALA A 164 -15.32 -14.80 -1.25
CA ALA A 164 -14.33 -13.75 -1.48
C ALA A 164 -13.73 -13.76 -2.90
N GLN A 165 -14.09 -12.75 -3.69
CA GLN A 165 -13.49 -12.53 -5.00
C GLN A 165 -12.32 -11.54 -4.88
N PRO A 166 -11.10 -11.93 -5.27
CA PRO A 166 -9.99 -11.00 -5.34
C PRO A 166 -10.27 -9.89 -6.37
N VAL A 167 -9.90 -8.66 -6.04
CA VAL A 167 -9.94 -7.54 -6.99
C VAL A 167 -8.67 -7.52 -7.86
N ASP A 168 -8.76 -6.89 -9.04
CA ASP A 168 -7.57 -6.56 -9.81
C ASP A 168 -6.88 -5.33 -9.20
N ALA A 169 -5.62 -5.49 -8.79
CA ALA A 169 -4.91 -4.42 -8.09
C ALA A 169 -4.56 -3.22 -8.99
N ALA A 170 -4.35 -3.43 -10.29
CA ALA A 170 -4.00 -2.35 -11.22
C ALA A 170 -5.24 -1.54 -11.59
N GLU A 171 -6.37 -2.21 -11.84
CA GLU A 171 -7.64 -1.54 -12.15
C GLU A 171 -8.19 -0.75 -10.95
N GLU A 172 -7.91 -1.22 -9.73
CA GLU A 172 -8.32 -0.55 -8.49
C GLU A 172 -7.28 0.45 -7.95
N ALA A 173 -6.16 0.65 -8.67
CA ALA A 173 -5.09 1.54 -8.23
C ALA A 173 -5.60 2.99 -8.12
N PRO A 174 -5.42 3.66 -6.97
CA PRO A 174 -5.83 5.05 -6.84
C PRO A 174 -4.82 5.98 -7.51
N CYS A 175 -5.30 7.16 -7.90
CA CYS A 175 -4.43 8.27 -8.28
C CYS A 175 -3.99 9.03 -7.01
N LEU A 176 -2.70 8.98 -6.69
CA LEU A 176 -2.14 9.65 -5.50
C LEU A 176 -2.16 11.17 -5.64
N ARG A 177 -1.93 11.69 -6.84
CA ARG A 177 -1.88 13.12 -7.16
C ARG A 177 -2.86 13.42 -8.30
N PRO A 178 -4.03 14.03 -8.01
CA PRO A 178 -4.97 14.38 -9.06
C PRO A 178 -4.31 15.36 -10.04
N GLU A 179 -4.58 15.18 -11.34
CA GLU A 179 -4.12 16.15 -12.34
C GLU A 179 -4.70 17.53 -12.01
N ARG A 180 -3.85 18.56 -12.00
CA ARG A 180 -4.33 19.93 -11.84
C ARG A 180 -5.15 20.30 -13.06
N ARG A 181 -6.44 20.53 -12.87
CA ARG A 181 -7.33 21.03 -13.90
C ARG A 181 -7.08 22.51 -14.21
#